data_AF-A0A9D2LEA4-F1
#
_entry.id   AF-A0A9D2LEA4-F1
#
_cell.length_a   1.000
_cell.length_b   1.000
_cell.length_c   1.000
_cell.angle_alpha   90.00
_cell.angle_beta   90.00
_cell.angle_gamma   90.00
#
_symmetry.space_group_name_H-M   'P 1'
#
loop_
_entity.id
_entity.type
_entity.pdbx_description
1 polymer ?
#
loop_
_entity_poly.entity_id
_entity_poly.type
_entity_poly.pdbx_seq_one_letter_code
_entity_poly.pdbx_strand_id
1 'polypeptide(L)'
;MKDSRPVRQGGVIMSAGSGITSRRGLFAAAGAALLASATACSGAGDTQDLGEPGDGQQTTLMVFAAASLQDPFEEIGAEFEAAHEGVGVDFSFTGSSGLVTQIQEGAPADVFASADTANMDKLVDSELSAADPVAFTSNTLMIAVPAGNPAAVTDLASLTEEDVALVLCAPEVPCGAATQEVASASGLGFDPVSQEQSVTDVLGKVSTGEADAGLVYVTDVQKAGEAVEGIEFPEAVDAVNTYPITTVRGADNAALGQEFIDLVLDETGQDILSAHGFMRL
;
A
#
# COMPACT_ATOMS: atom_id res chain seq x y z
N MET A 1 52.51 -35.82 -12.39
CA MET A 1 53.59 -34.95 -11.88
C MET A 1 53.03 -33.54 -11.77
N LYS A 2 52.76 -33.06 -10.55
CA LYS A 2 53.63 -32.15 -9.77
C LYS A 2 53.93 -30.85 -10.55
N ASP A 3 53.35 -29.72 -10.14
CA ASP A 3 53.97 -28.98 -9.04
C ASP A 3 52.97 -28.11 -8.28
N SER A 4 53.20 -27.99 -6.98
CA SER A 4 52.43 -27.23 -6.00
C SER A 4 53.37 -26.23 -5.37
N ARG A 5 52.92 -24.99 -5.11
CA ARG A 5 52.95 -24.31 -3.79
C ARG A 5 52.73 -22.78 -3.86
N PRO A 6 52.39 -22.14 -2.71
CA PRO A 6 51.37 -21.09 -2.61
C PRO A 6 51.93 -19.70 -2.28
N VAL A 7 51.07 -18.69 -2.27
CA VAL A 7 51.36 -17.35 -1.72
C VAL A 7 50.53 -17.10 -0.46
N ARG A 8 51.16 -16.37 0.46
CA ARG A 8 51.04 -16.40 1.92
C ARG A 8 49.93 -15.53 2.49
N GLN A 9 49.36 -16.01 3.60
CA GLN A 9 48.71 -15.20 4.63
C GLN A 9 49.72 -14.29 5.35
N GLY A 10 49.26 -13.09 5.70
CA GLY A 10 49.81 -12.22 6.74
C GLY A 10 48.85 -11.05 6.89
N GLY A 11 48.52 -10.55 8.07
CA GLY A 11 48.80 -10.94 9.44
C GLY A 11 47.91 -10.01 10.28
N VAL A 12 47.18 -10.60 11.22
CA VAL A 12 46.29 -9.89 12.14
C VAL A 12 47.15 -9.06 13.09
N ILE A 13 46.91 -7.75 13.16
CA ILE A 13 47.47 -6.88 14.20
C ILE A 13 46.36 -6.61 15.21
N MET A 14 46.53 -7.24 16.36
CA MET A 14 45.78 -7.02 17.60
C MET A 14 46.26 -5.71 18.22
N SER A 15 45.35 -4.80 18.57
CA SER A 15 45.62 -3.79 19.59
C SER A 15 44.37 -3.52 20.41
N ALA A 16 44.56 -3.56 21.72
CA ALA A 16 43.57 -3.50 22.77
C ALA A 16 43.33 -2.06 23.25
N GLY A 17 42.22 -1.86 23.96
CA GLY A 17 42.23 -0.99 25.14
C GLY A 17 41.08 -0.01 25.31
N SER A 18 40.38 -0.21 26.43
CA SER A 18 39.59 0.78 27.21
C SER A 18 38.30 1.28 26.57
N GLY A 19 37.09 1.00 27.09
CA GLY A 19 36.68 0.96 28.49
C GLY A 19 36.37 2.38 28.98
N ILE A 20 35.11 2.67 29.32
CA ILE A 20 34.67 3.44 30.50
C ILE A 20 33.18 3.88 30.39
N THR A 21 32.39 3.24 31.27
CA THR A 21 31.22 3.70 32.04
C THR A 21 29.92 4.19 31.40
N SER A 22 28.91 3.37 31.64
CA SER A 22 27.52 3.73 31.94
C SER A 22 27.41 4.80 33.03
N ARG A 23 26.61 5.84 32.80
CA ARG A 23 26.14 6.79 33.81
C ARG A 23 24.63 6.64 34.00
N ARG A 24 24.26 5.94 35.08
CA ARG A 24 22.97 6.05 35.75
C ARG A 24 22.85 7.44 36.38
N GLY A 25 21.88 8.23 35.91
CA GLY A 25 21.47 9.47 36.56
C GLY A 25 20.34 9.18 37.56
N LEU A 26 20.68 9.21 38.84
CA LEU A 26 19.77 9.20 39.98
C LEU A 26 19.40 10.66 40.29
N PHE A 27 18.13 11.06 40.17
CA PHE A 27 17.65 12.32 40.77
C PHE A 27 16.75 12.00 41.96
N ALA A 28 17.16 12.52 43.11
CA ALA A 28 16.55 12.33 44.41
C ALA A 28 15.49 13.39 44.73
N ALA A 29 14.60 12.95 45.62
CA ALA A 29 13.47 13.59 46.27
C ALA A 29 13.60 15.03 46.83
N ALA A 30 12.47 15.74 46.83
CA ALA A 30 11.91 16.57 47.92
C ALA A 30 10.48 16.97 47.47
N GLY A 31 9.37 16.89 48.22
CA GLY A 31 9.11 16.83 49.65
C GLY A 31 8.23 18.03 50.04
N ALA A 32 6.90 17.85 50.20
CA ALA A 32 6.04 18.67 51.08
C ALA A 32 4.60 18.14 51.12
N ALA A 33 4.18 17.68 52.30
CA ALA A 33 2.79 17.44 52.70
C ALA A 33 2.18 18.72 53.32
N LEU A 34 0.89 18.65 53.72
CA LEU A 34 0.02 19.58 54.49
C LEU A 34 -1.11 20.16 53.60
N LEU A 35 -2.41 20.20 53.94
CA LEU A 35 -3.22 19.93 55.14
C LEU A 35 -4.70 19.79 54.69
N ALA A 36 -5.48 19.00 55.43
CA ALA A 36 -6.93 18.92 55.34
C ALA A 36 -7.63 20.14 55.96
N SER A 37 -8.86 20.49 55.50
CA SER A 37 -10.09 20.53 56.32
C SER A 37 -11.29 21.25 55.63
N ALA A 38 -12.42 20.53 55.60
CA ALA A 38 -13.76 20.93 56.07
C ALA A 38 -14.63 21.98 55.33
N THR A 39 -15.67 21.43 54.68
CA THR A 39 -17.13 21.64 54.90
C THR A 39 -17.84 22.97 54.56
N ALA A 40 -18.98 22.75 53.87
CA ALA A 40 -20.27 23.44 53.92
C ALA A 40 -20.57 24.54 52.88
N CYS A 41 -21.56 24.26 52.01
CA CYS A 41 -22.87 24.92 52.10
C CYS A 41 -23.91 24.22 51.24
N SER A 42 -25.08 23.97 51.84
CA SER A 42 -26.30 23.50 51.22
C SER A 42 -26.86 24.54 50.24
N GLY A 43 -27.43 24.08 49.13
CA GLY A 43 -28.27 24.86 48.24
C GLY A 43 -29.06 23.91 47.36
N ALA A 44 -30.29 23.59 47.77
CA ALA A 44 -31.28 22.98 46.91
C ALA A 44 -31.69 24.00 45.84
N GLY A 45 -31.45 23.67 44.58
CA GLY A 45 -31.91 24.42 43.43
C GLY A 45 -32.09 23.45 42.28
N ASP A 46 -33.32 23.33 41.79
CA ASP A 46 -33.68 22.65 40.55
C ASP A 46 -32.73 23.07 39.42
N THR A 47 -31.80 22.19 39.07
CA THR A 47 -31.11 22.26 37.78
C THR A 47 -31.72 21.19 36.92
N GLN A 48 -32.55 21.64 35.98
CA GLN A 48 -32.96 20.86 34.82
C GLN A 48 -31.69 20.27 34.21
N ASP A 49 -31.58 18.95 34.29
CA ASP A 49 -30.60 18.16 33.53
C ASP A 49 -30.99 18.29 32.06
N LEU A 50 -30.53 19.38 31.44
CA LEU A 50 -30.44 19.49 30.00
C LEU A 50 -29.37 18.48 29.63
N GLY A 51 -29.82 17.30 29.18
CA GLY A 51 -28.94 16.22 28.75
C GLY A 51 -27.81 16.81 27.91
N GLU A 52 -26.58 16.55 28.37
CA GLU A 52 -25.41 16.84 27.56
C GLU A 52 -25.62 16.17 26.19
N PRO A 53 -25.34 16.87 25.07
CA PRO A 53 -25.26 16.18 23.79
C PRO A 53 -24.18 15.12 23.97
N GLY A 54 -24.58 13.84 23.91
CA GLY A 54 -23.63 12.75 24.03
C GLY A 54 -22.51 12.99 23.01
N ASP A 55 -21.26 12.92 23.47
CA ASP A 55 -20.11 12.80 22.60
C ASP A 55 -20.43 11.66 21.62
N GLY A 56 -20.81 12.03 20.40
CA GLY A 56 -21.20 11.09 19.36
C GLY A 56 -20.02 10.18 19.13
N GLN A 57 -20.13 8.92 19.55
CA GLN A 57 -19.09 7.94 19.37
C GLN A 57 -18.89 7.78 17.85
N GLN A 58 -17.83 8.39 17.33
CA GLN A 58 -17.48 8.29 15.92
C GLN A 58 -17.11 6.84 15.64
N THR A 59 -17.81 6.23 14.69
CA THR A 59 -17.49 4.89 14.20
C THR A 59 -16.46 5.04 13.08
N THR A 60 -15.34 4.33 13.16
CA THR A 60 -14.32 4.35 12.11
C THR A 60 -14.37 3.04 11.34
N LEU A 61 -14.62 3.12 10.03
CA LEU A 61 -14.49 2.02 9.10
C LEU A 61 -13.03 1.91 8.64
N MET A 62 -12.39 0.76 8.86
CA MET A 62 -11.00 0.53 8.50
C MET A 62 -10.89 -0.20 7.15
N VAL A 63 -10.37 0.49 6.13
CA VAL A 63 -10.24 -0.04 4.76
C VAL A 63 -8.78 -0.31 4.43
N PHE A 64 -8.45 -1.58 4.20
CA PHE A 64 -7.14 -2.00 3.73
C PHE A 64 -7.19 -2.13 2.21
N ALA A 65 -6.52 -1.22 1.50
CA ALA A 65 -6.61 -1.14 0.05
C ALA A 65 -5.23 -1.07 -0.60
N ALA A 66 -5.08 -1.72 -1.75
CA ALA A 66 -3.85 -1.67 -2.53
C ALA A 66 -3.41 -0.22 -2.79
N ALA A 67 -2.10 0.05 -2.76
CA ALA A 67 -1.55 1.40 -2.92
C ALA A 67 -2.02 2.14 -4.19
N SER A 68 -2.27 1.41 -5.29
CA SER A 68 -2.79 2.00 -6.53
C SER A 68 -4.22 2.55 -6.40
N LEU A 69 -4.98 2.14 -5.39
CA LEU A 69 -6.34 2.59 -5.12
C LEU A 69 -6.40 3.86 -4.28
N GLN A 70 -5.26 4.41 -3.81
CA GLN A 70 -5.24 5.49 -2.82
C GLN A 70 -6.14 6.66 -3.19
N ASP A 71 -5.86 7.34 -4.31
CA ASP A 71 -6.58 8.56 -4.70
C ASP A 71 -8.08 8.30 -4.94
N PRO A 72 -8.50 7.28 -5.72
CA PRO A 72 -9.94 7.03 -5.88
C PRO A 72 -10.62 6.57 -4.59
N PHE A 73 -9.94 5.83 -3.70
CA PHE A 73 -10.55 5.41 -2.43
C PHE A 73 -10.65 6.55 -1.42
N GLU A 74 -9.72 7.50 -1.41
CA GLU A 74 -9.86 8.72 -0.61
C GLU A 74 -11.08 9.54 -1.07
N GLU A 75 -11.32 9.64 -2.38
CA GLU A 75 -12.51 10.32 -2.93
C GLU A 75 -13.81 9.56 -2.63
N ILE A 76 -13.83 8.24 -2.84
CA ILE A 76 -14.98 7.38 -2.47
C ILE A 76 -15.23 7.43 -0.95
N GLY A 77 -14.18 7.46 -0.14
CA GLY A 77 -14.25 7.62 1.31
C GLY A 77 -14.93 8.92 1.70
N ALA A 78 -14.59 10.03 1.05
CA ALA A 78 -15.25 11.32 1.30
C ALA A 78 -16.74 11.30 0.94
N GLU A 79 -17.12 10.66 -0.18
CA GLU A 79 -18.54 10.46 -0.54
C GLU A 79 -19.26 9.57 0.48
N PHE A 80 -18.59 8.52 0.97
CA PHE A 80 -19.13 7.64 2.01
C PHE A 80 -19.38 8.40 3.32
N GLU A 81 -18.40 9.15 3.82
CA GLU A 81 -18.53 9.95 5.04
C GLU A 81 -19.65 11.00 4.92
N ALA A 82 -19.78 11.64 3.75
CA ALA A 82 -20.84 12.62 3.50
C ALA A 82 -22.25 12.00 3.57
N ALA A 83 -22.39 10.71 3.23
CA ALA A 83 -23.65 9.97 3.30
C ALA A 83 -23.94 9.36 4.68
N HIS A 84 -22.94 9.25 5.57
CA HIS A 84 -23.05 8.54 6.85
C HIS A 84 -22.62 9.41 8.04
N GLU A 85 -23.57 10.17 8.60
CA GLU A 85 -23.31 11.03 9.78
C GLU A 85 -22.73 10.22 10.94
N GLY A 86 -21.56 10.65 11.45
CA GLY A 86 -20.88 10.00 12.58
C GLY A 86 -20.00 8.80 12.21
N VAL A 87 -19.82 8.52 10.93
CA VAL A 87 -18.88 7.50 10.42
C VAL A 87 -17.68 8.20 9.77
N GLY A 88 -16.47 7.76 10.11
CA GLY A 88 -15.23 8.12 9.40
C GLY A 88 -14.66 6.89 8.67
N VAL A 89 -13.86 7.11 7.64
CA VAL A 89 -13.16 6.06 6.90
C VAL A 89 -11.66 6.25 7.04
N ASP A 90 -10.99 5.30 7.70
CA ASP A 90 -9.54 5.25 7.80
C ASP A 90 -8.98 4.23 6.80
N PHE A 91 -7.90 4.61 6.12
CA PHE A 91 -7.28 3.78 5.11
C PHE A 91 -5.88 3.30 5.51
N SER A 92 -5.56 2.07 5.12
CA SER A 92 -4.19 1.55 5.06
C SER A 92 -3.84 1.22 3.62
N PHE A 93 -2.94 2.00 3.03
CA PHE A 93 -2.47 1.83 1.66
C PHE A 93 -1.06 1.26 1.61
N THR A 94 -0.91 0.03 1.11
CA THR A 94 0.39 -0.56 0.79
C THR A 94 0.24 -1.68 -0.26
N GLY A 95 1.28 -2.46 -0.52
CA GLY A 95 1.19 -3.62 -1.41
C GLY A 95 0.18 -4.65 -0.89
N SER A 96 -0.66 -5.20 -1.78
CA SER A 96 -1.72 -6.16 -1.42
C SER A 96 -1.20 -7.38 -0.66
N SER A 97 0.03 -7.83 -0.95
CA SER A 97 0.71 -8.90 -0.23
C SER A 97 1.01 -8.53 1.24
N GLY A 98 1.46 -7.30 1.49
CA GLY A 98 1.68 -6.79 2.84
C GLY A 98 0.38 -6.63 3.62
N LEU A 99 -0.67 -6.12 2.97
CA LEU A 99 -1.99 -5.96 3.58
C LEU A 99 -2.61 -7.29 4.00
N VAL A 100 -2.61 -8.30 3.11
CA VAL A 100 -3.19 -9.61 3.46
C VAL A 100 -2.39 -10.29 4.57
N THR A 101 -1.05 -10.14 4.60
CA THR A 101 -0.24 -10.61 5.73
C THR A 101 -0.63 -9.92 7.03
N GLN A 102 -0.81 -8.60 7.03
CA GLN A 102 -1.26 -7.88 8.23
C GLN A 102 -2.63 -8.37 8.72
N ILE A 103 -3.58 -8.61 7.81
CA ILE A 103 -4.90 -9.14 8.15
C ILE A 103 -4.79 -10.56 8.74
N GLN A 104 -3.96 -11.43 8.15
CA GLN A 104 -3.67 -12.77 8.68
C GLN A 104 -3.01 -12.73 10.07
N GLU A 105 -2.25 -11.68 10.37
CA GLU A 105 -1.62 -11.43 11.66
C GLU A 105 -2.56 -10.75 12.68
N GLY A 106 -3.81 -10.43 12.28
CA GLY A 106 -4.86 -9.90 13.15
C GLY A 106 -5.02 -8.39 13.11
N ALA A 107 -4.54 -7.70 12.08
CA ALA A 107 -4.86 -6.29 11.86
C ALA A 107 -6.39 -6.11 11.68
N PRO A 108 -7.00 -5.08 12.29
CA PRO A 108 -8.46 -4.92 12.35
C PRO A 108 -9.01 -4.25 11.09
N ALA A 109 -8.85 -4.88 9.93
CA ALA A 109 -9.48 -4.39 8.70
C ALA A 109 -10.96 -4.76 8.66
N ASP A 110 -11.82 -3.83 8.22
CA ASP A 110 -13.23 -4.10 7.93
C ASP A 110 -13.44 -4.51 6.47
N VAL A 111 -12.70 -3.85 5.56
CA VAL A 111 -12.73 -4.09 4.11
C VAL A 111 -11.31 -4.36 3.61
N PHE A 112 -11.17 -5.33 2.70
CA PHE A 112 -9.93 -5.58 1.97
C PHE A 112 -10.17 -5.43 0.46
N ALA A 113 -9.42 -4.53 -0.19
CA ALA A 113 -9.39 -4.33 -1.63
C ALA A 113 -7.98 -4.65 -2.18
N SER A 114 -7.86 -5.74 -2.95
CA SER A 114 -6.60 -6.21 -3.51
C SER A 114 -6.41 -5.73 -4.95
N ALA A 115 -5.16 -5.62 -5.39
CA ALA A 115 -4.80 -5.33 -6.79
C ALA A 115 -4.67 -6.58 -7.67
N ASP A 116 -4.86 -7.76 -7.08
CA ASP A 116 -4.90 -9.03 -7.80
C ASP A 116 -5.76 -10.06 -7.06
N THR A 117 -6.13 -11.12 -7.78
CA THR A 117 -6.86 -12.26 -7.21
C THR A 117 -5.96 -13.13 -6.35
N ALA A 118 -4.66 -13.25 -6.66
CA ALA A 118 -3.75 -14.13 -5.92
C ALA A 118 -3.60 -13.74 -4.43
N ASN A 119 -3.54 -12.46 -4.10
CA ASN A 119 -3.51 -12.00 -2.71
C ASN A 119 -4.90 -12.03 -2.06
N MET A 120 -5.97 -11.88 -2.83
CA MET A 120 -7.33 -12.11 -2.34
C MET A 120 -7.57 -13.58 -1.99
N ASP A 121 -7.07 -14.50 -2.82
CA ASP A 121 -7.14 -15.94 -2.58
C ASP A 121 -6.43 -16.31 -1.28
N LYS A 122 -5.31 -15.66 -0.93
CA LYS A 122 -4.68 -15.85 0.39
C LYS A 122 -5.61 -15.49 1.56
N LEU A 123 -6.42 -14.44 1.43
CA LEU A 123 -7.43 -14.06 2.43
C LEU A 123 -8.54 -15.13 2.52
N VAL A 124 -9.02 -15.59 1.37
CA VAL A 124 -10.07 -16.62 1.26
C VAL A 124 -9.58 -17.95 1.84
N ASP A 125 -8.39 -18.41 1.45
CA ASP A 125 -7.75 -19.65 1.89
C ASP A 125 -7.44 -19.65 3.38
N SER A 126 -7.19 -18.47 3.95
CA SER A 126 -7.02 -18.31 5.41
C SER A 126 -8.34 -18.30 6.17
N GLU A 127 -9.45 -18.49 5.46
CA GLU A 127 -10.80 -18.32 5.97
C GLU A 127 -10.93 -16.97 6.69
N LEU A 128 -10.54 -15.87 6.04
CA LEU A 128 -10.70 -14.50 6.57
C LEU A 128 -11.61 -13.61 5.70
N SER A 129 -12.06 -14.07 4.54
CA SER A 129 -13.08 -13.35 3.76
C SER A 129 -14.48 -13.63 4.28
N ALA A 130 -15.27 -12.60 4.64
CA ALA A 130 -16.62 -12.75 5.19
C ALA A 130 -17.67 -13.15 4.14
N ALA A 131 -17.44 -12.77 2.88
CA ALA A 131 -18.26 -13.11 1.71
C ALA A 131 -17.37 -13.54 0.55
N ASP A 132 -17.97 -13.95 -0.57
CA ASP A 132 -17.24 -14.19 -1.81
C ASP A 132 -16.71 -12.84 -2.34
N PRO A 133 -15.40 -12.69 -2.60
CA PRO A 133 -14.85 -11.45 -3.12
C PRO A 133 -15.44 -11.10 -4.49
N VAL A 134 -15.71 -9.82 -4.69
CA VAL A 134 -16.27 -9.30 -5.94
C VAL A 134 -15.23 -8.48 -6.68
N ALA A 135 -15.06 -8.76 -7.97
CA ALA A 135 -14.23 -7.93 -8.82
C ALA A 135 -14.95 -6.59 -9.08
N PHE A 136 -14.27 -5.47 -8.85
CA PHE A 136 -14.89 -4.14 -8.97
C PHE A 136 -14.22 -3.24 -10.00
N THR A 137 -12.98 -3.54 -10.39
CA THR A 137 -12.26 -2.78 -11.41
C THR A 137 -11.10 -3.60 -11.98
N SER A 138 -10.49 -3.08 -13.04
CA SER A 138 -9.28 -3.64 -13.63
C SER A 138 -8.25 -2.59 -14.02
N ASN A 139 -7.03 -3.04 -14.20
CA ASN A 139 -5.92 -2.21 -14.66
C ASN A 139 -4.99 -3.04 -15.57
N THR A 140 -4.13 -2.37 -16.33
CA THR A 140 -3.16 -3.02 -17.21
C THR A 140 -1.81 -2.32 -17.13
N LEU A 141 -0.75 -3.05 -17.46
CA LEU A 141 0.59 -2.52 -17.45
C LEU A 141 0.84 -1.57 -18.63
N MET A 142 1.69 -0.59 -18.38
CA MET A 142 2.21 0.36 -19.34
C MET A 142 3.71 0.54 -19.05
N ILE A 143 4.49 0.80 -20.09
CA ILE A 143 5.88 1.17 -19.92
C ILE A 143 5.92 2.65 -19.51
N ALA A 144 6.54 2.96 -18.37
CA ALA A 144 6.87 4.31 -17.98
C ALA A 144 8.33 4.61 -18.32
N VAL A 145 8.58 5.77 -18.92
CA VAL A 145 9.92 6.30 -19.22
C VAL A 145 10.05 7.73 -18.71
N PRO A 146 11.26 8.25 -18.45
CA PRO A 146 11.44 9.66 -18.10
C PRO A 146 10.90 10.58 -19.20
N ALA A 147 10.47 11.80 -18.83
CA ALA A 147 10.04 12.80 -19.79
C ALA A 147 11.09 13.01 -20.92
N GLY A 148 10.63 12.99 -22.17
CA GLY A 148 11.46 13.06 -23.37
C GLY A 148 12.09 11.73 -23.80
N ASN A 149 11.90 10.65 -23.03
CA ASN A 149 12.34 9.28 -23.35
C ASN A 149 13.79 9.20 -23.85
N PRO A 150 14.79 9.53 -23.00
CA PRO A 150 16.18 9.65 -23.41
C PRO A 150 16.80 8.33 -23.90
N ALA A 151 16.30 7.20 -23.40
CA ALA A 151 16.71 5.86 -23.80
C ALA A 151 16.04 5.37 -25.09
N ALA A 152 15.13 6.16 -25.69
CA ALA A 152 14.41 5.84 -26.92
C ALA A 152 13.68 4.49 -26.89
N VAL A 153 13.12 4.12 -25.73
CA VAL A 153 12.28 2.94 -25.56
C VAL A 153 11.02 3.12 -26.39
N THR A 154 10.63 2.13 -27.20
CA THR A 154 9.45 2.27 -28.09
C THR A 154 8.45 1.15 -27.96
N ASP A 155 8.86 0.03 -27.38
CA ASP A 155 8.06 -1.18 -27.22
C ASP A 155 8.60 -2.04 -26.07
N LEU A 156 7.93 -3.16 -25.83
CA LEU A 156 8.32 -4.11 -24.80
C LEU A 156 9.71 -4.74 -25.06
N ALA A 157 10.09 -4.93 -26.33
CA ALA A 157 11.38 -5.51 -26.70
C ALA A 157 12.55 -4.59 -26.34
N SER A 158 12.35 -3.28 -26.40
CA SER A 158 13.31 -2.26 -25.97
C SER A 158 13.77 -2.46 -24.52
N LEU A 159 12.91 -3.03 -23.65
CA LEU A 159 13.24 -3.29 -22.24
C LEU A 159 14.27 -4.43 -22.04
N THR A 160 14.62 -5.15 -23.09
CA THR A 160 15.61 -6.25 -23.05
C THR A 160 17.01 -5.82 -23.48
N GLU A 161 17.17 -4.57 -23.89
CA GLU A 161 18.45 -4.02 -24.34
C GLU A 161 19.40 -3.78 -23.16
N GLU A 162 20.68 -4.16 -23.29
CA GLU A 162 21.67 -4.06 -22.21
C GLU A 162 21.94 -2.62 -21.74
N ASP A 163 21.67 -1.63 -22.59
CA ASP A 163 21.88 -0.21 -22.30
C ASP A 163 20.63 0.48 -21.69
N VAL A 164 19.55 -0.27 -21.41
CA VAL A 164 18.34 0.25 -20.75
C VAL A 164 18.34 -0.14 -19.27
N ALA A 165 18.45 0.86 -18.39
CA ALA A 165 18.31 0.66 -16.95
C ALA A 165 16.84 0.41 -16.57
N LEU A 166 16.41 -0.84 -16.65
CA LEU A 166 15.05 -1.27 -16.32
C LEU A 166 14.85 -1.47 -14.82
N VAL A 167 13.80 -0.88 -14.26
CA VAL A 167 13.35 -1.18 -12.89
C VAL A 167 11.97 -1.84 -12.95
N LEU A 168 11.80 -2.93 -12.22
CA LEU A 168 10.54 -3.67 -12.16
C LEU A 168 10.05 -3.78 -10.72
N CYS A 169 8.80 -4.19 -10.56
CA CYS A 169 8.34 -4.66 -9.27
C CYS A 169 8.90 -6.05 -8.93
N ALA A 170 9.02 -6.35 -7.63
CA ALA A 170 9.35 -7.66 -7.13
C ALA A 170 8.30 -8.71 -7.54
N PRO A 171 8.69 -9.97 -7.86
CA PRO A 171 7.79 -11.03 -8.32
C PRO A 171 6.58 -11.29 -7.41
N GLU A 172 6.71 -11.02 -6.12
CA GLU A 172 5.71 -11.32 -5.09
C GLU A 172 4.65 -10.23 -4.93
N VAL A 173 4.81 -9.08 -5.60
CA VAL A 173 3.83 -7.97 -5.57
C VAL A 173 3.06 -7.89 -6.89
N PRO A 174 1.83 -7.30 -6.91
CA PRO A 174 0.91 -7.41 -8.05
C PRO A 174 1.50 -7.01 -9.41
N CYS A 175 2.21 -5.88 -9.49
CA CYS A 175 2.83 -5.41 -10.74
C CYS A 175 3.98 -6.32 -11.21
N GLY A 176 4.67 -7.01 -10.29
CA GLY A 176 5.72 -7.96 -10.64
C GLY A 176 5.17 -9.32 -11.07
N ALA A 177 4.03 -9.73 -10.50
CA ALA A 177 3.27 -10.88 -10.99
C ALA A 177 2.74 -10.62 -12.42
N ALA A 178 2.13 -9.46 -12.65
CA ALA A 178 1.69 -9.05 -13.98
C ALA A 178 2.85 -8.94 -14.98
N THR A 179 4.01 -8.44 -14.54
CA THR A 179 5.22 -8.41 -15.38
C THR A 179 5.68 -9.82 -15.79
N GLN A 180 5.56 -10.82 -14.91
CA GLN A 180 5.88 -12.21 -15.26
C GLN A 180 4.88 -12.80 -16.28
N GLU A 181 3.61 -12.41 -16.20
CA GLU A 181 2.61 -12.78 -17.20
C GLU A 181 2.95 -12.16 -18.56
N VAL A 182 3.30 -10.87 -18.59
CA VAL A 182 3.79 -10.17 -19.80
C VAL A 182 5.05 -10.83 -20.36
N ALA A 183 6.04 -11.16 -19.53
CA ALA A 183 7.25 -11.86 -19.96
C ALA A 183 6.92 -13.24 -20.55
N SER A 184 5.98 -13.97 -19.94
CA SER A 184 5.55 -15.29 -20.42
C SER A 184 4.79 -15.22 -21.73
N ALA A 185 3.90 -14.24 -21.90
CA ALA A 185 3.11 -14.03 -23.10
C ALA A 185 3.97 -13.57 -24.30
N SER A 186 4.91 -12.65 -24.04
CA SER A 186 5.83 -12.11 -25.05
C SER A 186 6.99 -13.06 -25.39
N GLY A 187 7.36 -13.96 -24.47
CA GLY A 187 8.56 -14.78 -24.56
C GLY A 187 9.86 -14.00 -24.33
N LEU A 188 9.78 -12.78 -23.79
CA LEU A 188 10.92 -11.92 -23.50
C LEU A 188 11.49 -12.22 -22.10
N GLY A 189 12.81 -12.01 -21.96
CA GLY A 189 13.50 -12.06 -20.68
C GLY A 189 13.93 -10.65 -20.27
N PHE A 190 13.47 -10.19 -19.11
CA PHE A 190 13.86 -8.90 -18.54
C PHE A 190 14.97 -9.09 -17.50
N ASP A 191 15.97 -8.20 -17.51
CA ASP A 191 17.07 -8.18 -16.55
C ASP A 191 17.09 -6.83 -15.81
N PRO A 192 16.23 -6.65 -14.79
CA PRO A 192 16.09 -5.36 -14.13
C PRO A 192 17.31 -5.02 -13.26
N VAL A 193 17.73 -3.76 -13.27
CA VAL A 193 18.80 -3.25 -12.40
C VAL A 193 18.38 -3.18 -10.93
N SER A 194 17.07 -3.08 -10.67
CA SER A 194 16.49 -3.24 -9.34
C SER A 194 15.04 -3.73 -9.39
N GLN A 195 14.61 -4.32 -8.27
CA GLN A 195 13.23 -4.75 -8.04
C GLN A 195 12.66 -4.04 -6.82
N GLU A 196 11.48 -3.44 -6.99
CA GLU A 196 10.84 -2.64 -5.94
C GLU A 196 9.59 -3.29 -5.37
N GLN A 197 9.19 -2.89 -4.16
CA GLN A 197 8.03 -3.47 -3.47
C GLN A 197 6.70 -2.83 -3.86
N SER A 198 6.70 -1.77 -4.66
CA SER A 198 5.49 -1.09 -5.14
C SER A 198 5.70 -0.38 -6.48
N VAL A 199 4.62 -0.16 -7.23
CA VAL A 199 4.63 0.66 -8.45
C VAL A 199 5.09 2.09 -8.18
N THR A 200 4.75 2.65 -7.01
CA THR A 200 5.17 3.99 -6.60
C THR A 200 6.68 4.12 -6.52
N ASP A 201 7.36 3.09 -6.01
CA ASP A 201 8.82 3.06 -5.92
C ASP A 201 9.47 2.95 -7.31
N VAL A 202 8.92 2.11 -8.20
CA VAL A 202 9.36 2.01 -9.61
C VAL A 202 9.21 3.36 -10.30
N LEU A 203 8.02 3.95 -10.23
CA LEU A 203 7.70 5.24 -10.85
C LEU A 203 8.57 6.37 -10.29
N GLY A 204 8.87 6.34 -8.99
CA GLY A 204 9.80 7.28 -8.35
C GLY A 204 11.20 7.24 -8.97
N LYS A 205 11.72 6.05 -9.26
CA LYS A 205 13.03 5.87 -9.92
C LYS A 205 13.02 6.31 -11.38
N VAL A 206 11.95 6.01 -12.11
CA VAL A 206 11.79 6.43 -13.52
C VAL A 206 11.67 7.96 -13.61
N SER A 207 10.77 8.56 -12.83
CA SER A 207 10.53 10.02 -12.85
C SER A 207 11.74 10.86 -12.43
N THR A 208 12.63 10.31 -11.61
CA THR A 208 13.87 10.98 -11.18
C THR A 208 15.06 10.70 -12.10
N GLY A 209 14.89 9.85 -13.12
CA GLY A 209 15.95 9.43 -14.04
C GLY A 209 17.00 8.51 -13.43
N GLU A 210 16.70 7.85 -12.30
CA GLU A 210 17.51 6.74 -11.77
C GLU A 210 17.38 5.49 -12.65
N ALA A 211 16.24 5.35 -13.33
CA ALA A 211 15.95 4.29 -14.28
C ALA A 211 15.50 4.86 -15.63
N ASP A 212 15.80 4.14 -16.71
CA ASP A 212 15.40 4.50 -18.08
C ASP A 212 13.97 4.05 -18.40
N ALA A 213 13.52 2.97 -17.76
CA ALA A 213 12.18 2.46 -17.94
C ALA A 213 11.70 1.66 -16.72
N GLY A 214 10.39 1.50 -16.61
CA GLY A 214 9.76 0.52 -15.73
C GLY A 214 8.40 0.09 -16.24
N LEU A 215 7.91 -1.06 -15.77
CA LEU A 215 6.53 -1.50 -15.99
C LEU A 215 5.69 -1.13 -14.77
N VAL A 216 4.72 -0.26 -14.99
CA VAL A 216 3.77 0.24 -13.98
C VAL A 216 2.35 0.18 -14.55
N TYR A 217 1.33 0.58 -13.80
CA TYR A 217 -0.02 0.61 -14.34
C TYR A 217 -0.31 1.88 -15.14
N VAL A 218 -1.27 1.80 -16.05
CA VAL A 218 -1.80 2.96 -16.79
C VAL A 218 -2.20 4.11 -15.85
N THR A 219 -2.82 3.78 -14.71
CA THR A 219 -3.22 4.75 -13.68
C THR A 219 -2.02 5.48 -13.06
N ASP A 220 -0.90 4.77 -12.87
CA ASP A 220 0.31 5.35 -12.27
C ASP A 220 0.95 6.37 -13.21
N VAL A 221 0.99 6.08 -14.51
CA VAL A 221 1.46 7.01 -15.54
C VAL A 221 0.55 8.25 -15.60
N GLN A 222 -0.76 8.07 -15.56
CA GLN A 222 -1.71 9.19 -15.56
C GLN A 222 -1.49 10.10 -14.34
N LYS A 223 -1.34 9.49 -13.15
CA LYS A 223 -1.08 10.21 -11.89
C LYS A 223 0.25 10.98 -11.93
N ALA A 224 1.27 10.43 -12.57
CA ALA A 224 2.58 11.05 -12.70
C ALA A 224 2.58 12.30 -13.61
N GLY A 225 1.59 12.41 -14.51
CA GLY A 225 1.47 13.54 -15.43
C GLY A 225 2.72 13.73 -16.28
N GLU A 226 3.23 14.97 -16.34
CA GLU A 226 4.39 15.32 -17.17
C GLU A 226 5.74 14.78 -16.63
N ALA A 227 5.77 14.13 -15.46
CA ALA A 227 7.00 13.59 -14.89
C ALA A 227 7.53 12.36 -15.65
N VAL A 228 6.65 11.63 -16.34
CA VAL A 228 6.98 10.45 -17.14
C VAL A 228 6.16 10.45 -18.43
N GLU A 229 6.58 9.64 -19.39
CA GLU A 229 5.78 9.31 -20.57
C GLU A 229 5.37 7.84 -20.51
N GLY A 230 4.15 7.57 -20.97
CA GLY A 230 3.58 6.22 -21.07
C GLY A 230 3.68 5.66 -22.47
N ILE A 231 4.09 4.40 -22.59
CA ILE A 231 4.11 3.66 -23.85
C ILE A 231 3.26 2.40 -23.69
N GLU A 232 2.17 2.34 -24.46
CA GLU A 232 1.32 1.16 -24.57
C GLU A 232 2.04 0.03 -25.31
N PHE A 233 1.76 -1.22 -24.92
CA PHE A 233 2.26 -2.40 -25.61
C PHE A 233 1.17 -3.47 -25.69
N PRO A 234 1.09 -4.25 -26.78
CA PRO A 234 -0.04 -5.13 -27.04
C PRO A 234 -0.16 -6.28 -26.04
N GLU A 235 0.95 -6.78 -25.47
CA GLU A 235 0.95 -7.91 -24.52
C GLU A 235 0.35 -7.55 -23.16
N ALA A 236 0.15 -6.25 -22.87
CA ALA A 236 -0.49 -5.79 -21.64
C ALA A 236 -1.92 -6.34 -21.47
N VAL A 237 -2.61 -6.63 -22.59
CA VAL A 237 -3.97 -7.19 -22.59
C VAL A 237 -4.04 -8.63 -22.08
N ASP A 238 -2.90 -9.34 -22.07
CA ASP A 238 -2.80 -10.71 -21.56
C ASP A 238 -2.48 -10.73 -20.05
N ALA A 239 -2.17 -9.57 -19.46
CA ALA A 239 -1.83 -9.38 -18.05
C ALA A 239 -2.75 -8.33 -17.39
N VAL A 240 -4.07 -8.54 -17.50
CA VAL A 240 -5.07 -7.66 -16.90
C VAL A 240 -5.19 -7.95 -15.41
N ASN A 241 -4.82 -6.96 -14.59
CA ASN A 241 -5.02 -7.02 -13.16
C ASN A 241 -6.49 -6.80 -12.83
N THR A 242 -7.13 -7.82 -12.27
CA THR A 242 -8.47 -7.71 -11.70
C THR A 242 -8.37 -7.38 -10.22
N TYR A 243 -9.12 -6.38 -9.78
CA TYR A 243 -9.13 -5.90 -8.40
C TYR A 243 -10.38 -6.44 -7.69
N PRO A 244 -10.22 -7.42 -6.78
CA PRO A 244 -11.31 -7.88 -5.94
C PRO A 244 -11.41 -7.10 -4.63
N ILE A 245 -12.64 -6.99 -4.10
CA ILE A 245 -12.94 -6.38 -2.80
C ILE A 245 -13.87 -7.29 -1.99
N THR A 246 -13.72 -7.31 -0.67
CA THR A 246 -14.58 -8.07 0.25
C THR A 246 -14.55 -7.48 1.65
N THR A 247 -15.54 -7.83 2.47
CA THR A 247 -15.48 -7.59 3.92
C THR A 247 -14.64 -8.68 4.62
N VAL A 248 -13.96 -8.29 5.70
CA VAL A 248 -13.13 -9.21 6.48
C VAL A 248 -13.96 -9.90 7.56
N ARG A 249 -13.72 -11.20 7.77
CA ARG A 249 -14.43 -12.00 8.77
C ARG A 249 -14.10 -11.50 10.16
N GLY A 250 -15.14 -11.26 10.95
CA GLY A 250 -14.98 -10.78 12.33
C GLY A 250 -14.68 -9.28 12.42
N ALA A 251 -14.80 -8.54 11.31
CA ALA A 251 -14.80 -7.09 11.28
C ALA A 251 -15.85 -6.51 12.24
N ASP A 252 -15.46 -5.48 12.98
CA ASP A 252 -16.35 -4.79 13.92
C ASP A 252 -17.46 -4.02 13.17
N ASN A 253 -17.17 -3.56 11.95
CA ASN A 253 -18.08 -2.73 11.15
C ASN A 253 -18.56 -3.43 9.87
N ALA A 254 -18.81 -4.74 9.90
CA ALA A 254 -19.15 -5.52 8.71
C ALA A 254 -20.31 -4.96 7.85
N ALA A 255 -21.32 -4.35 8.46
CA ALA A 255 -22.43 -3.72 7.74
C ALA A 255 -21.98 -2.46 6.98
N LEU A 256 -21.26 -1.55 7.65
CA LEU A 256 -20.69 -0.36 7.01
C LEU A 256 -19.66 -0.74 5.94
N GLY A 257 -18.89 -1.80 6.17
CA GLY A 257 -17.97 -2.32 5.16
C GLY A 257 -18.69 -2.81 3.91
N GLN A 258 -19.86 -3.43 4.05
CA GLN A 258 -20.67 -3.80 2.88
C GLN A 258 -21.26 -2.56 2.18
N GLU A 259 -21.74 -1.57 2.92
CA GLU A 259 -22.25 -0.31 2.35
C GLU A 259 -21.14 0.44 1.58
N PHE A 260 -19.90 0.43 2.08
CA PHE A 260 -18.75 0.98 1.37
C PHE A 260 -18.44 0.22 0.07
N ILE A 261 -18.48 -1.12 0.11
CA ILE A 261 -18.32 -1.95 -1.10
C ILE A 261 -19.43 -1.65 -2.11
N ASP A 262 -20.68 -1.48 -1.64
CA ASP A 262 -21.80 -1.16 -2.51
C ASP A 262 -21.59 0.20 -3.20
N LEU A 263 -21.06 1.21 -2.49
CA LEU A 263 -20.66 2.50 -3.09
C LEU A 263 -19.52 2.34 -4.09
N VAL A 264 -18.50 1.53 -3.81
CA VAL A 264 -17.41 1.25 -4.77
C VAL A 264 -17.94 0.63 -6.07
N LEU A 265 -18.99 -0.19 -5.98
CA LEU A 265 -19.60 -0.89 -7.12
C LEU A 265 -20.66 -0.08 -7.87
N ASP A 266 -21.22 0.96 -7.27
CA ASP A 266 -22.29 1.75 -7.86
C ASP A 266 -21.80 2.72 -8.96
N GLU A 267 -22.71 3.50 -9.54
CA GLU A 267 -22.36 4.46 -10.60
C GLU A 267 -21.36 5.51 -10.12
N THR A 268 -21.50 6.01 -8.89
CA THR A 268 -20.62 7.03 -8.30
C THR A 268 -19.21 6.50 -8.13
N GLY A 269 -19.05 5.35 -7.47
CA GLY A 269 -17.73 4.75 -7.24
C GLY A 269 -17.04 4.37 -8.54
N GLN A 270 -17.79 3.85 -9.51
CA GLN A 270 -17.24 3.48 -10.82
C GLN A 270 -16.86 4.68 -11.67
N ASP A 271 -17.58 5.80 -11.57
CA ASP A 271 -17.23 7.05 -12.25
C ASP A 271 -15.95 7.65 -11.67
N ILE A 272 -15.79 7.64 -10.34
CA ILE A 272 -14.54 8.03 -9.66
C ILE A 272 -13.39 7.16 -10.13
N LEU A 273 -13.52 5.83 -10.06
CA LEU A 273 -12.47 4.90 -10.52
C LEU A 273 -12.08 5.15 -11.99
N SER A 274 -13.07 5.36 -12.86
CA SER A 274 -12.83 5.63 -14.28
C SER A 274 -12.12 6.97 -14.50
N ALA A 275 -12.44 7.99 -13.71
CA ALA A 275 -11.76 9.30 -13.75
C ALA A 275 -10.28 9.20 -13.33
N HIS A 276 -9.94 8.23 -12.48
CA HIS A 276 -8.56 7.90 -12.08
C HIS A 276 -7.88 6.88 -13.00
N GLY A 277 -8.49 6.54 -14.14
CA GLY A 277 -7.88 5.72 -15.20
C GLY A 277 -8.06 4.21 -15.04
N PHE A 278 -8.82 3.76 -14.03
CA PHE A 278 -9.16 2.36 -13.89
C PHE A 278 -10.22 1.93 -14.91
N MET A 279 -10.18 0.67 -15.32
CA MET A 279 -11.10 0.11 -16.30
C MET A 279 -12.28 -0.58 -15.64
N ARG A 280 -13.49 -0.18 -16.03
CA ARG A 280 -14.74 -0.85 -15.64
C ARG A 280 -14.78 -2.28 -16.19
N LEU A 281 -15.30 -3.20 -15.38
CA LEU A 281 -15.51 -4.62 -15.73
C LEU A 281 -16.79 -4.86 -16.55
#